data_AF-A0AAW8RAZ3-F1
#
_entry.id   AF-A0AAW8RAZ3-F1
#
_cell.length_a   1.000
_cell.length_b   1.000
_cell.length_c   1.000
_cell.angle_alpha   90.00
_cell.angle_beta   90.00
_cell.angle_gamma   90.00
#
_symmetry.space_group_name_H-M   'P 1'
#
loop_
_entity.id
_entity.type
_entity.pdbx_description
1 polymer ?
#
loop_
_entity_poly.entity_id
_entity_poly.type
_entity_poly.pdbx_seq_one_letter_code
_entity_poly.pdbx_strand_id
1 'polypeptide(L)'
;MGEIIVDKETRKRVDQLLKKIPKLTAMARLAEQISGDALLNSRLQSAKDELDSIKAVIASIPDEDQKEIITKRYLIQNNYETDIQVYMDLNMSESYYYRMKKEAFEILAFLWGL
;
A
#
# COMPACT_ATOMS: atom_id res chain seq x y z
N MET A 1 6.36 8.41 -25.62
CA MET A 1 5.47 8.35 -24.44
C MET A 1 6.04 9.30 -23.41
N GLY A 2 5.31 10.35 -23.03
CA GLY A 2 5.80 11.33 -22.07
C GLY A 2 5.91 10.71 -20.68
N GLU A 3 7.02 10.96 -19.98
CA GLU A 3 7.16 10.57 -18.57
C GLU A 3 6.02 11.21 -17.78
N ILE A 4 5.14 10.37 -17.20
CA ILE A 4 4.15 10.83 -16.23
C ILE A 4 4.93 11.12 -14.95
N ILE A 5 5.51 12.32 -14.87
CA ILE A 5 6.14 12.80 -13.63
C ILE A 5 5.00 13.09 -12.66
N VAL A 6 4.76 12.15 -11.75
CA VAL A 6 3.80 12.37 -10.67
C VAL A 6 4.30 13.48 -9.77
N ASP A 7 3.48 14.52 -9.59
CA ASP A 7 3.84 15.65 -8.77
C ASP A 7 3.95 15.27 -7.28
N LYS A 8 4.52 16.18 -6.49
CA LYS A 8 4.75 15.95 -5.06
C LYS A 8 3.45 15.75 -4.28
N GLU A 9 2.34 16.32 -4.73
CA GLU A 9 1.04 16.21 -4.08
C GLU A 9 0.41 14.83 -4.34
N THR A 10 0.36 14.39 -5.59
CA THR A 10 -0.16 13.06 -5.95
C THR A 10 0.66 11.96 -5.27
N ARG A 11 1.99 12.10 -5.23
CA ARG A 11 2.86 11.16 -4.49
C ARG A 11 2.53 11.11 -3.00
N LYS A 12 2.22 12.26 -2.40
CA LYS A 12 1.81 12.35 -0.99
C LYS A 12 0.46 11.66 -0.76
N ARG A 13 -0.48 11.74 -1.71
CA ARG A 13 -1.78 11.04 -1.63
C ARG A 13 -1.60 9.52 -1.67
N VAL A 14 -0.73 9.01 -2.56
CA VAL A 14 -0.35 7.58 -2.59
C VAL A 14 0.24 7.14 -1.25
N ASP A 15 1.21 7.89 -0.70
CA ASP A 15 1.82 7.58 0.60
C ASP A 15 0.78 7.57 1.74
N GLN A 16 -0.16 8.52 1.73
CA GLN A 16 -1.23 8.59 2.71
C GLN A 16 -2.17 7.38 2.63
N LEU A 17 -2.54 6.91 1.42
CA LEU A 17 -3.35 5.71 1.24
C LEU A 17 -2.64 4.48 1.79
N LEU A 18 -1.36 4.29 1.45
CA LEU A 18 -0.57 3.16 1.93
C LEU A 18 -0.39 3.19 3.47
N LYS A 19 -0.22 4.38 4.06
CA LYS A 19 -0.12 4.54 5.53
C LYS A 19 -1.40 4.25 6.30
N LYS A 20 -2.57 4.13 5.64
CA LYS A 20 -3.81 3.69 6.29
C LYS A 20 -3.83 2.18 6.53
N ILE A 21 -3.07 1.39 5.76
CA ILE A 21 -3.12 -0.08 5.80
C ILE A 21 -3.00 -0.64 7.23
N PRO A 22 -2.08 -0.18 8.11
CA PRO A 22 -2.00 -0.66 9.48
C PRO A 22 -3.31 -0.58 10.25
N LYS A 23 -3.96 0.58 10.19
CA LYS A 23 -5.25 0.84 10.84
C LYS A 23 -6.36 0.00 10.22
N LEU A 24 -6.42 -0.07 8.89
CA LEU A 24 -7.46 -0.82 8.17
C LEU A 24 -7.38 -2.32 8.47
N THR A 25 -6.17 -2.90 8.50
CA THR A 25 -5.97 -4.30 8.90
C THR A 25 -6.41 -4.57 10.34
N ALA A 26 -6.12 -3.66 11.28
CA ALA A 26 -6.58 -3.80 12.66
C ALA A 26 -8.12 -3.78 12.74
N MET A 27 -8.77 -2.88 12.00
CA MET A 27 -10.23 -2.81 11.93
C MET A 27 -10.84 -4.05 11.25
N ALA A 28 -10.25 -4.55 10.17
CA ALA A 28 -10.71 -5.75 9.49
C ALA A 28 -10.63 -6.99 10.41
N ARG A 29 -9.55 -7.13 11.19
CA ARG A 29 -9.42 -8.19 12.20
C ARG A 29 -10.46 -8.08 13.30
N LEU A 30 -10.76 -6.85 13.77
CA LEU A 30 -11.84 -6.64 14.75
C LEU A 30 -13.20 -7.07 14.19
N ALA A 31 -13.48 -6.80 12.91
CA ALA A 31 -14.73 -7.22 12.25
C ALA A 31 -14.99 -8.74 12.34
N GLU A 32 -13.92 -9.54 12.38
CA GLU A 32 -14.01 -11.01 12.47
C GLU A 32 -14.21 -11.50 13.92
N GLN A 33 -13.90 -10.67 14.91
CA GLN A 33 -13.87 -11.05 16.33
C GLN A 33 -15.04 -10.50 17.13
N ILE A 34 -15.63 -9.38 16.70
CA ILE A 34 -16.70 -8.71 17.44
C ILE A 34 -17.92 -8.48 16.58
N SER A 35 -19.10 -8.61 17.19
CA SER A 35 -20.37 -8.14 16.64
C SER A 35 -20.85 -6.97 17.49
N GLY A 36 -20.74 -5.76 16.95
CA GLY A 36 -21.16 -4.52 17.61
C GLY A 36 -22.58 -4.10 17.23
N ASP A 37 -22.90 -2.84 17.54
CA ASP A 37 -24.10 -2.19 16.99
C ASP A 37 -23.99 -2.01 15.47
N ALA A 38 -25.11 -1.64 14.82
CA ALA A 38 -25.17 -1.49 13.37
C ALA A 38 -24.16 -0.45 12.83
N LEU A 39 -23.87 0.61 13.58
CA LEU A 39 -22.94 1.65 13.18
C LEU A 39 -21.50 1.14 13.23
N LEU A 40 -21.13 0.42 14.29
CA LEU A 40 -19.81 -0.19 14.43
C LEU A 40 -19.58 -1.24 13.34
N ASN A 41 -20.54 -2.13 13.09
CA ASN A 41 -20.42 -3.16 12.07
C ASN A 41 -20.28 -2.54 10.66
N SER A 42 -21.05 -1.50 10.35
CA SER A 42 -20.92 -0.77 9.08
C SER A 42 -19.53 -0.13 8.90
N ARG A 43 -18.97 0.45 9.97
CA ARG A 43 -17.61 1.03 9.95
C ARG A 43 -16.53 -0.02 9.76
N LEU A 44 -16.65 -1.16 10.44
CA LEU A 44 -15.70 -2.27 10.32
C LEU A 44 -15.74 -2.90 8.92
N GLN A 45 -16.95 -3.08 8.36
CA GLN A 45 -17.11 -3.56 6.99
C GLN A 45 -16.52 -2.57 5.97
N SER A 46 -16.80 -1.27 6.11
CA SER A 46 -16.23 -0.25 5.22
C SER A 46 -14.69 -0.26 5.23
N ALA A 47 -14.09 -0.46 6.41
CA ALA A 47 -12.63 -0.55 6.53
C ALA A 47 -12.06 -1.81 5.88
N LYS A 48 -12.79 -2.94 5.95
CA LYS A 48 -12.43 -4.18 5.24
C LYS A 48 -12.49 -3.98 3.73
N ASP A 49 -13.57 -3.38 3.24
CA ASP A 49 -13.74 -3.11 1.80
C ASP A 49 -12.65 -2.14 1.28
N GLU A 50 -12.31 -1.10 2.05
CA GLU A 50 -11.21 -0.18 1.71
C GLU A 50 -9.85 -0.92 1.67
N LEU A 51 -9.59 -1.80 2.64
CA LEU A 51 -8.36 -2.60 2.67
C LEU A 51 -8.26 -3.55 1.47
N ASP A 52 -9.34 -4.24 1.13
CA ASP A 52 -9.37 -5.21 0.04
C ASP A 52 -9.23 -4.50 -1.32
N SER A 53 -9.83 -3.31 -1.46
CA SER A 53 -9.62 -2.43 -2.61
C SER A 53 -8.14 -2.03 -2.78
N ILE A 54 -7.48 -1.59 -1.69
CA ILE A 54 -6.05 -1.24 -1.72
C ILE A 54 -5.20 -2.46 -2.11
N LYS A 55 -5.46 -3.63 -1.52
CA LYS A 55 -4.74 -4.87 -1.86
C LYS A 55 -4.92 -5.27 -3.32
N ALA A 56 -6.13 -5.16 -3.85
CA ALA A 56 -6.42 -5.47 -5.25
C ALA A 56 -5.64 -4.55 -6.21
N VAL A 57 -5.53 -3.25 -5.89
CA VAL A 57 -4.74 -2.30 -6.69
C VAL A 57 -3.24 -2.56 -6.58
N ILE A 58 -2.72 -2.92 -5.41
CA ILE A 58 -1.31 -3.32 -5.29
C ILE A 58 -1.03 -4.60 -6.10
N ALA A 59 -1.96 -5.56 -6.09
CA ALA A 59 -1.83 -6.80 -6.85
C ALA A 59 -1.83 -6.59 -8.37
N SER A 60 -2.39 -5.48 -8.88
CA SER A 60 -2.42 -5.14 -10.30
C SER A 60 -1.18 -4.39 -10.79
N ILE A 61 -0.19 -4.11 -9.93
CA ILE A 61 1.12 -3.61 -10.36
C ILE A 61 1.75 -4.65 -11.31
N PRO A 62 2.10 -4.30 -12.56
CA PRO A 62 2.59 -5.28 -13.54
C PRO A 62 3.97 -5.84 -13.24
N ASP A 63 4.86 -5.01 -12.71
CA ASP A 63 6.25 -5.38 -12.41
C ASP A 63 6.34 -6.03 -11.02
N GLU A 64 6.94 -7.21 -10.95
CA GLU A 64 7.00 -7.98 -9.70
C GLU A 64 7.94 -7.37 -8.66
N ASP A 65 9.07 -6.76 -9.06
CA ASP A 65 9.98 -6.10 -8.12
C ASP A 65 9.27 -4.91 -7.45
N GLN A 66 8.57 -4.10 -8.26
CA GLN A 66 7.76 -2.98 -7.79
C GLN A 66 6.65 -3.44 -6.84
N LYS A 67 5.93 -4.51 -7.20
CA LYS A 67 4.86 -5.09 -6.39
C LYS A 67 5.40 -5.64 -5.07
N GLU A 68 6.54 -6.32 -5.10
CA GLU A 68 7.14 -6.92 -3.91
C GLU A 68 7.65 -5.84 -2.94
N ILE A 69 8.25 -4.76 -3.47
CA ILE A 69 8.63 -3.58 -2.69
C ILE A 69 7.43 -3.01 -1.93
N ILE A 70 6.30 -2.77 -2.63
CA ILE A 70 5.11 -2.20 -2.00
C ILE A 70 4.48 -3.19 -1.01
N THR A 71 4.42 -4.47 -1.36
CA THR A 71 3.85 -5.52 -0.51
C THR A 71 4.63 -5.67 0.78
N LYS A 72 5.95 -5.85 0.72
CA LYS A 72 6.78 -5.98 1.93
C LYS A 72 6.72 -4.72 2.77
N ARG A 73 6.83 -3.54 2.14
CA ARG A 73 6.89 -2.29 2.90
C ARG A 73 5.58 -1.92 3.59
N TYR A 74 4.43 -2.21 2.97
CA TYR A 74 3.14 -1.67 3.40
C TYR A 74 2.09 -2.72 3.80
N LEU A 75 2.14 -3.94 3.26
CA LEU A 75 1.16 -4.99 3.56
C LEU A 75 1.64 -5.97 4.64
N ILE A 76 2.94 -6.28 4.72
CA ILE A 76 3.49 -7.18 5.73
C ILE A 76 3.80 -6.40 7.01
N GLN A 77 2.84 -6.42 7.93
CA GLN A 77 2.96 -5.72 9.20
C GLN A 77 4.07 -6.29 10.09
N ASN A 78 4.70 -5.42 10.87
CA ASN A 78 5.71 -5.74 11.90
C ASN A 78 7.01 -6.40 11.39
N ASN A 79 7.17 -6.63 10.09
CA ASN A 79 8.40 -7.19 9.52
C ASN A 79 9.30 -6.12 8.90
N TYR A 80 8.73 -5.03 8.38
CA TYR A 80 9.47 -4.02 7.62
C TYR A 80 9.07 -2.62 8.07
N GLU A 81 9.77 -2.09 9.08
CA GLU A 81 9.56 -0.73 9.62
C GLU A 81 10.31 0.35 8.83
N THR A 82 11.36 -0.03 8.10
CA THR A 82 12.21 0.86 7.32
C THR A 82 12.37 0.39 5.88
N ASP A 83 12.67 1.33 4.99
CA ASP A 83 12.99 1.02 3.59
C ASP A 83 14.26 0.15 3.49
N ILE A 84 15.20 0.35 4.43
CA ILE A 84 16.46 -0.41 4.53
C ILE A 84 16.22 -1.91 4.70
N GLN A 85 15.32 -2.28 5.62
CA GLN A 85 14.97 -3.68 5.83
C GLN A 85 14.39 -4.32 4.57
N VAL A 86 13.64 -3.58 3.76
CA VAL A 86 13.04 -4.10 2.53
C VAL A 86 14.09 -4.33 1.46
N TYR A 87 14.93 -3.32 1.14
CA TYR A 87 15.90 -3.51 0.06
C TYR A 87 17.00 -4.52 0.43
N MET A 88 17.35 -4.66 1.72
CA MET A 88 18.27 -5.70 2.17
C MET A 88 17.67 -7.10 1.97
N ASP A 89 16.41 -7.30 2.36
CA ASP A 89 15.71 -8.58 2.23
C ASP A 89 15.51 -8.97 0.76
N LEU A 90 15.28 -7.99 -0.12
CA LEU A 90 15.17 -8.18 -1.56
C LEU A 90 16.51 -8.30 -2.30
N ASN A 91 17.65 -8.24 -1.60
CA ASN A 91 18.98 -8.18 -2.20
C ASN A 91 19.14 -7.07 -3.27
N MET A 92 18.48 -5.93 -3.05
CA MET A 92 18.50 -4.77 -3.93
C MET A 92 19.50 -3.72 -3.43
N SER A 93 20.14 -3.01 -4.37
CA SER A 93 20.85 -1.77 -4.03
C SER A 93 19.86 -0.67 -3.66
N GLU A 94 20.26 0.25 -2.79
CA GLU A 94 19.45 1.39 -2.36
C GLU A 94 18.94 2.22 -3.56
N SER A 95 19.83 2.53 -4.51
CA SER A 95 19.49 3.28 -5.72
C SER A 95 18.46 2.55 -6.59
N TYR A 96 18.59 1.23 -6.75
CA TYR A 96 17.63 0.43 -7.50
C TYR A 96 16.26 0.41 -6.81
N TYR A 97 16.25 0.20 -5.49
CA TYR A 97 15.04 0.21 -4.68
C TYR A 97 14.26 1.52 -4.80
N TYR A 98 14.91 2.67 -4.63
CA TYR A 98 14.21 3.96 -4.69
C TYR A 98 13.71 4.30 -6.09
N ARG A 99 14.38 3.81 -7.15
CA ARG A 99 13.90 3.92 -8.52
C ARG A 99 12.63 3.10 -8.73
N MET A 100 12.66 1.81 -8.38
CA MET A 100 11.50 0.92 -8.50
C MET A 100 10.33 1.39 -7.63
N LYS A 101 10.60 1.80 -6.39
CA LYS A 101 9.57 2.38 -5.50
C LYS A 101 8.96 3.65 -6.09
N LYS A 102 9.76 4.50 -6.73
CA LYS A 102 9.24 5.71 -7.41
C LYS A 102 8.27 5.31 -8.52
N GLU A 103 8.68 4.41 -9.40
CA GLU A 103 7.85 3.95 -10.52
C GLU A 103 6.57 3.25 -10.03
N ALA A 104 6.67 2.44 -8.97
CA ALA A 104 5.51 1.82 -8.33
C ALA A 104 4.51 2.85 -7.81
N PHE A 105 4.99 3.96 -7.22
CA PHE A 105 4.11 5.06 -6.78
C PHE A 105 3.42 5.75 -7.95
N GLU A 106 4.09 5.86 -9.10
CA GLU A 106 3.51 6.44 -10.31
C GLU A 106 2.41 5.55 -10.88
N ILE A 107 2.61 4.23 -10.89
CA ILE A 107 1.61 3.24 -11.28
C ILE A 107 0.42 3.26 -10.33
N LEU A 108 0.66 3.29 -9.01
CA LEU A 108 -0.41 3.36 -8.01
C LEU A 108 -1.24 4.64 -8.15
N ALA A 109 -0.59 5.78 -8.41
CA ALA A 109 -1.30 7.04 -8.69
C ALA A 109 -2.22 6.89 -9.90
N PHE A 110 -1.71 6.33 -11.00
CA PHE A 110 -2.51 6.07 -12.20
C PHE A 110 -3.69 5.13 -11.92
N LEU A 111 -3.47 4.02 -11.23
CA LEU A 111 -4.51 3.02 -10.90
C LEU A 111 -5.59 3.58 -9.96
N TRP A 112 -5.24 4.52 -9.09
CA TRP A 112 -6.19 5.23 -8.22
C TRP A 112 -6.79 6.49 -8.84
N GLY A 113 -6.39 6.87 -10.06
CA GLY A 113 -6.88 8.07 -10.74
C GLY A 113 -6.51 9.38 -10.03
N LEU A 114 -5.30 9.45 -9.46
CA LEU A 114 -4.78 10.60 -8.70
C LEU A 114 -3.88 11.53 -9.53
#